data_AF-A0A524EFE7-F1
#
_entry.id   AF-A0A524EFE7-F1
#
_cell.length_a   1.000
_cell.length_b   1.000
_cell.length_c   1.000
_cell.angle_alpha   90.00
_cell.angle_beta   90.00
_cell.angle_gamma   90.00
#
_symmetry.space_group_name_H-M   'P 1'
#
loop_
_entity.id
_entity.type
_entity.pdbx_description
1 polymer ?
#
loop_
_entity_poly.entity_id
_entity_poly.type
_entity_poly.pdbx_seq_one_letter_code
_entity_poly.pdbx_strand_id
1 'polypeptide(L)'
;MTVIKNEEQVVSVEIHDKQDRDYYKNEHKNSLWQIIAKNEIRIRTSKFRNHRVVFFISIYTALFAWALVFAPLLFDVFMPTIAIQYSTIFRPLVVLIIESLMMAFFLLLVMYPLNNVYRESEINFKESMLATPISSKDIFLGEYIGKIPIYLAAILILGPIVIGLINPLINLNPVQYITIYFSLFGMISFANLIGSILASWLEHKISKSEKARELGKLLIWIFTILLVVIMYAVIFFLNDILSRPELKNWLAFYPSFWYSNIILYSIDPVLLNGFVLNITLSLLLAISVPILILYLVNQKVERFYSLEGVNERQINVVAHENLFYRLIRNLFGSKWGTLTIIQLKRLFRKKSNFARLAYVFGLLGFVTWFMASMAEDEEGFILFSTMLTVIGGAILSVMIGHLAFLNSKDVIWVYK
;
A
#
# COMPACT_ATOMS: atom_id res chain seq x y z
N MET A 1 73.84 -2.78 0.04
CA MET A 1 73.02 -3.35 -1.06
C MET A 1 71.76 -3.93 -0.45
N THR A 2 70.61 -3.25 -0.57
CA THR A 2 69.24 -3.79 -0.42
C THR A 2 68.25 -2.65 -0.64
N VAL A 3 67.99 -2.33 -1.91
CA VAL A 3 66.96 -1.39 -2.37
C VAL A 3 66.24 -2.08 -3.53
N ILE A 4 65.39 -3.08 -3.26
CA ILE A 4 64.59 -3.75 -4.31
C ILE A 4 63.12 -4.01 -3.88
N LYS A 5 62.70 -3.74 -2.62
CA LYS A 5 61.37 -4.17 -2.15
C LYS A 5 60.18 -3.21 -2.37
N ASN A 6 60.38 -2.04 -2.96
CA ASN A 6 59.30 -1.04 -3.08
C ASN A 6 58.55 -1.04 -4.41
N GLU A 7 59.09 -1.61 -5.49
CA GLU A 7 58.43 -1.53 -6.80
C GLU A 7 57.25 -2.50 -6.95
N GLU A 8 57.31 -3.71 -6.37
CA GLU A 8 56.21 -4.68 -6.46
C GLU A 8 54.94 -4.23 -5.70
N GLN A 9 55.09 -3.51 -4.58
CA GLN A 9 53.93 -3.00 -3.84
C GLN A 9 53.21 -1.88 -4.60
N VAL A 10 53.95 -0.99 -5.27
CA VAL A 10 53.36 0.12 -6.03
C VAL A 10 52.57 -0.40 -7.24
N VAL A 11 53.10 -1.42 -7.93
CA VAL A 11 52.42 -2.06 -9.07
C VAL A 11 51.12 -2.76 -8.63
N SER A 12 51.11 -3.40 -7.45
CA SER A 12 49.89 -4.05 -6.93
C SER A 12 48.76 -3.06 -6.59
N VAL A 13 49.10 -1.85 -6.14
CA VAL A 13 48.13 -0.78 -5.84
C VAL A 13 47.59 -0.16 -7.12
N GLU A 14 48.44 0.09 -8.13
CA GLU A 14 48.00 0.62 -9.42
C GLU A 14 47.09 -0.35 -10.18
N ILE A 15 47.34 -1.66 -10.12
CA ILE A 15 46.49 -2.66 -10.80
C ILE A 15 45.10 -2.74 -10.14
N HIS A 16 45.04 -2.64 -8.79
CA HIS A 16 43.77 -2.63 -8.07
C HIS A 16 42.96 -1.37 -8.38
N ASP A 17 43.62 -0.21 -8.43
CA ASP A 17 42.99 1.07 -8.72
C ASP A 17 42.52 1.16 -10.20
N LYS A 18 43.21 0.49 -11.13
CA LYS A 18 42.79 0.39 -12.53
C LYS A 18 41.60 -0.56 -12.72
N GLN A 19 41.57 -1.70 -12.02
CA GLN A 19 40.43 -2.62 -12.04
C GLN A 19 39.18 -1.99 -11.42
N ASP A 20 39.33 -1.25 -10.31
CA ASP A 20 38.22 -0.52 -9.71
C ASP A 20 37.73 0.58 -10.66
N ARG A 21 38.63 1.35 -11.29
CA ARG A 21 38.24 2.36 -12.29
C ARG A 21 37.53 1.77 -13.51
N ASP A 22 37.99 0.66 -14.06
CA ASP A 22 37.35 0.02 -15.22
C ASP A 22 36.02 -0.66 -14.84
N TYR A 23 35.87 -1.11 -13.59
CA TYR A 23 34.59 -1.56 -13.03
C TYR A 23 33.60 -0.38 -12.92
N TYR A 24 34.01 0.75 -12.35
CA TYR A 24 33.19 1.97 -12.28
C TYR A 24 32.84 2.54 -13.68
N LYS A 25 33.76 2.45 -14.64
CA LYS A 25 33.55 2.96 -16.01
C LYS A 25 32.59 2.09 -16.83
N ASN A 26 32.54 0.78 -16.58
CA ASN A 26 31.55 -0.12 -17.20
C ASN A 26 30.19 -0.08 -16.50
N GLU A 27 30.12 0.19 -15.18
CA GLU A 27 28.84 0.42 -14.48
C GLU A 27 28.15 1.73 -14.89
N HIS A 28 28.91 2.75 -15.32
CA HIS A 28 28.38 4.00 -15.85
C HIS A 28 27.61 3.89 -17.17
N LYS A 29 27.61 2.72 -17.82
CA LYS A 29 26.77 2.50 -19.01
C LYS A 29 25.30 2.26 -18.65
N ASN A 30 25.03 1.81 -17.42
CA ASN A 30 23.68 1.67 -16.90
C ASN A 30 23.29 2.94 -16.16
N SER A 31 22.08 3.42 -16.41
CA SER A 31 21.54 4.58 -15.69
C SER A 31 21.34 4.20 -14.22
N LEU A 32 21.69 5.11 -13.30
CA LEU A 32 21.70 4.86 -11.85
C LEU A 32 20.35 4.33 -11.33
N TRP A 33 19.24 4.81 -11.89
CA TRP A 33 17.90 4.33 -11.56
C TRP A 33 17.69 2.83 -11.82
N GLN A 34 18.36 2.24 -12.83
CA GLN A 34 18.26 0.80 -13.13
C GLN A 34 18.93 -0.04 -12.04
N ILE A 35 20.08 0.43 -11.53
CA ILE A 35 20.81 -0.22 -10.44
C ILE A 35 19.94 -0.21 -9.18
N ILE A 36 19.29 0.92 -8.89
CA ILE A 36 18.37 1.07 -7.77
C ILE A 36 17.16 0.16 -7.92
N ALA A 37 16.52 0.12 -9.09
CA ALA A 37 15.40 -0.78 -9.36
C ALA A 37 15.77 -2.25 -9.15
N LYS A 38 16.97 -2.66 -9.61
CA LYS A 38 17.49 -4.01 -9.39
C LYS A 38 17.73 -4.29 -7.91
N ASN A 39 18.25 -3.32 -7.17
CA ASN A 39 18.50 -3.45 -5.74
C ASN A 39 17.19 -3.51 -4.94
N GLU A 40 16.16 -2.75 -5.30
CA GLU A 40 14.83 -2.82 -4.69
C GLU A 40 14.24 -4.23 -4.80
N ILE A 41 14.35 -4.85 -5.98
CA ILE A 41 13.93 -6.25 -6.19
C ILE A 41 14.74 -7.20 -5.29
N ARG A 42 16.05 -6.98 -5.18
CA ARG A 42 16.96 -7.82 -4.36
C ARG A 42 16.65 -7.73 -2.86
N ILE A 43 16.27 -6.55 -2.37
CA ILE A 43 15.91 -6.32 -0.97
C ILE A 43 14.63 -7.06 -0.63
N ARG A 44 13.60 -6.93 -1.47
CA ARG A 44 12.31 -7.62 -1.28
C ARG A 44 12.41 -9.13 -1.36
N THR A 45 13.35 -9.63 -2.16
CA THR A 45 13.66 -11.07 -2.30
C THR A 45 14.88 -11.51 -1.48
N SER A 46 15.27 -10.74 -0.46
CA SER A 46 16.44 -11.04 0.38
C SER A 46 16.36 -12.42 1.03
N LYS A 47 15.18 -12.85 1.48
CA LYS A 47 14.93 -14.19 2.03
C LYS A 47 15.24 -15.33 1.06
N PHE A 48 15.17 -15.08 -0.25
CA PHE A 48 15.38 -16.08 -1.30
C PHE A 48 16.65 -15.79 -2.12
N ARG A 49 17.67 -15.16 -1.52
CA ARG A 49 18.87 -14.62 -2.21
C ARG A 49 19.49 -15.56 -3.25
N ASN A 50 19.63 -16.85 -2.93
CA ASN A 50 20.29 -17.84 -3.79
C ASN A 50 19.36 -18.42 -4.86
N HIS A 51 18.04 -18.33 -4.68
CA HIS A 51 17.04 -18.95 -5.55
C HIS A 51 16.06 -17.93 -6.12
N ARG A 52 16.45 -16.65 -6.24
CA ARG A 52 15.54 -15.56 -6.67
C ARG A 52 14.85 -15.85 -8.00
N VAL A 53 15.60 -16.36 -8.99
CA VAL A 53 15.06 -16.67 -10.31
C VAL A 53 14.01 -17.79 -10.20
N VAL A 54 14.35 -18.88 -9.50
CA VAL A 54 13.43 -20.00 -9.27
C VAL A 54 12.20 -19.55 -8.49
N PHE A 55 12.36 -18.69 -7.48
CA PHE A 55 11.27 -18.10 -6.71
C PHE A 55 10.30 -17.33 -7.62
N PHE A 56 10.81 -16.43 -8.47
CA PHE A 56 9.95 -15.70 -9.41
C PHE A 56 9.27 -16.63 -10.41
N ILE A 57 10.01 -17.57 -11.02
CA ILE A 57 9.41 -18.56 -11.93
C ILE A 57 8.29 -19.31 -11.22
N SER A 58 8.53 -19.85 -10.02
CA SER A 58 7.53 -20.62 -9.28
C SER A 58 6.28 -19.81 -8.94
N ILE A 59 6.43 -18.56 -8.48
CA ILE A 59 5.30 -17.68 -8.17
C ILE A 59 4.52 -17.34 -9.44
N TYR A 60 5.20 -16.94 -10.52
CA TYR A 60 4.50 -16.58 -11.74
C TYR A 60 3.83 -17.79 -12.38
N THR A 61 4.44 -18.97 -12.36
CA THR A 61 3.80 -20.21 -12.82
C THR A 61 2.54 -20.50 -12.00
N ALA A 62 2.59 -20.37 -10.67
CA ALA A 62 1.42 -20.55 -9.81
C ALA A 62 0.33 -19.49 -10.09
N LEU A 63 0.72 -18.24 -10.33
CA LEU A 63 -0.21 -17.16 -10.67
C LEU A 63 -0.81 -17.31 -12.07
N PHE A 64 -0.07 -17.81 -13.05
CA PHE A 64 -0.61 -18.15 -14.37
C PHE A 64 -1.57 -19.34 -14.28
N ALA A 65 -1.24 -20.36 -13.50
CA ALA A 65 -2.15 -21.48 -13.23
C ALA A 65 -3.43 -21.00 -12.52
N TRP A 66 -3.30 -20.09 -11.55
CA TRP A 66 -4.44 -19.40 -10.94
C TRP A 66 -5.29 -18.68 -11.98
N ALA A 67 -4.66 -17.87 -12.83
CA ALA A 67 -5.34 -17.02 -13.77
C ALA A 67 -6.05 -17.76 -14.90
N LEU A 68 -5.44 -18.83 -15.41
CA LEU A 68 -5.93 -19.55 -16.58
C LEU A 68 -6.79 -20.78 -16.25
N VAL A 69 -6.60 -21.38 -15.07
CA VAL A 69 -7.25 -22.65 -14.71
C VAL A 69 -8.13 -22.47 -13.48
N PHE A 70 -7.55 -22.12 -12.34
CA PHE A 70 -8.31 -22.17 -11.08
C PHE A 70 -9.40 -21.10 -10.97
N ALA A 71 -9.10 -19.86 -11.35
CA ALA A 71 -10.09 -18.78 -11.26
C ALA A 71 -11.27 -19.02 -12.22
N PRO A 72 -11.08 -19.30 -13.53
CA PRO A 72 -12.20 -19.64 -14.41
C PRO A 72 -13.06 -20.79 -13.87
N LEU A 73 -12.45 -21.90 -13.43
CA LEU A 73 -13.18 -23.02 -12.85
C LEU A 73 -13.99 -22.62 -11.60
N LEU A 74 -13.41 -21.81 -10.72
CA LEU A 74 -14.08 -21.31 -9.51
C LEU A 74 -15.32 -20.48 -9.87
N PHE A 75 -15.19 -19.57 -10.84
CA PHE A 75 -16.31 -18.71 -11.25
C PHE A 75 -17.35 -19.45 -12.08
N ASP A 76 -16.97 -20.42 -12.92
CA ASP A 76 -17.91 -21.26 -13.69
C ASP A 76 -18.80 -22.11 -12.79
N VAL A 77 -18.33 -22.50 -11.59
CA VAL A 77 -19.15 -23.25 -10.62
C VAL A 77 -20.19 -22.35 -9.94
N PHE A 78 -19.87 -21.08 -9.70
CA PHE A 78 -20.69 -20.20 -8.84
C PHE A 78 -21.56 -19.20 -9.63
N MET A 79 -21.03 -18.65 -10.73
CA MET A 79 -21.66 -17.54 -11.46
C MET A 79 -22.90 -17.90 -12.26
N PRO A 80 -23.04 -19.09 -12.90
CA PRO A 80 -24.23 -19.41 -13.70
C PRO A 80 -25.53 -19.31 -12.89
N THR A 81 -25.51 -19.76 -11.63
CA THR A 81 -26.65 -19.68 -10.71
C THR A 81 -27.09 -18.24 -10.48
N ILE A 82 -26.13 -17.33 -10.27
CA ILE A 82 -26.40 -15.89 -10.07
C ILE A 82 -26.88 -15.23 -11.37
N ALA A 83 -26.24 -15.57 -12.49
CA ALA A 83 -26.57 -14.99 -13.79
C ALA A 83 -28.01 -15.29 -14.21
N ILE A 84 -28.47 -16.53 -13.99
CA ILE A 84 -29.85 -16.94 -14.28
C ILE A 84 -30.83 -16.21 -13.36
N GLN A 85 -30.52 -16.12 -12.06
CA GLN A 85 -31.41 -15.51 -11.07
C GLN A 85 -31.59 -13.99 -11.25
N TYR A 86 -30.58 -13.28 -11.76
CA TYR A 86 -30.58 -11.80 -11.81
C TYR A 86 -30.50 -11.22 -13.23
N SER A 87 -30.80 -12.00 -14.28
CA SER A 87 -30.58 -11.66 -15.69
C SER A 87 -31.07 -10.26 -16.14
N THR A 88 -32.19 -9.76 -15.62
CA THR A 88 -32.77 -8.45 -16.00
C THR A 88 -32.12 -7.24 -15.30
N ILE A 89 -31.60 -7.43 -14.09
CA ILE A 89 -30.95 -6.38 -13.28
C ILE A 89 -29.42 -6.43 -13.47
N PHE A 90 -28.93 -7.46 -14.15
CA PHE A 90 -27.51 -7.79 -14.18
C PHE A 90 -26.64 -6.71 -14.84
N ARG A 91 -27.09 -6.10 -15.95
CA ARG A 91 -26.30 -5.09 -16.69
C ARG A 91 -25.91 -3.87 -15.84
N PRO A 92 -26.85 -3.15 -15.19
CA PRO A 92 -26.50 -2.05 -14.29
C PRO A 92 -25.72 -2.53 -13.07
N LEU A 93 -25.95 -3.76 -12.62
CA LEU A 93 -25.21 -4.37 -11.51
C LEU A 93 -23.73 -4.62 -11.88
N VAL A 94 -23.41 -5.04 -13.10
CA VAL A 94 -22.01 -5.18 -13.58
C VAL A 94 -21.29 -3.85 -13.58
N VAL A 95 -21.94 -2.80 -14.06
CA VAL A 95 -21.39 -1.44 -14.05
C VAL A 95 -21.03 -1.05 -12.61
N LEU A 96 -21.99 -1.18 -11.70
CA LEU A 96 -21.84 -0.90 -10.28
C LEU A 96 -20.68 -1.70 -9.67
N ILE A 97 -20.59 -3.01 -9.93
CA ILE A 97 -19.53 -3.88 -9.42
C ILE A 97 -18.18 -3.43 -9.94
N ILE A 98 -18.01 -3.25 -11.25
CA ILE A 98 -16.71 -2.89 -11.83
C ILE A 98 -16.24 -1.55 -11.29
N GLU A 99 -17.12 -0.54 -11.25
CA GLU A 99 -16.77 0.79 -10.77
C GLU A 99 -16.44 0.81 -9.28
N SER A 100 -17.29 0.21 -8.43
CA SER A 100 -17.03 0.13 -6.98
C SER A 100 -15.74 -0.62 -6.69
N LEU A 101 -15.52 -1.75 -7.37
CA LEU A 101 -14.34 -2.59 -7.19
C LEU A 101 -13.07 -1.87 -7.64
N MET A 102 -13.09 -1.21 -8.81
CA MET A 102 -11.95 -0.39 -9.30
C MET A 102 -11.65 0.78 -8.38
N MET A 103 -12.68 1.46 -7.88
CA MET A 103 -12.51 2.57 -6.95
C MET A 103 -11.93 2.12 -5.61
N ALA A 104 -12.47 1.06 -5.01
CA ALA A 104 -11.97 0.49 -3.77
C ALA A 104 -10.53 0.00 -3.92
N PHE A 105 -10.21 -0.69 -5.03
CA PHE A 105 -8.84 -1.13 -5.29
C PHE A 105 -7.87 0.03 -5.50
N PHE A 106 -8.27 1.07 -6.23
CA PHE A 106 -7.44 2.25 -6.42
C PHE A 106 -7.08 2.91 -5.07
N LEU A 107 -8.07 3.11 -4.21
CA LEU A 107 -7.89 3.63 -2.84
C LEU A 107 -6.93 2.76 -2.02
N LEU A 108 -7.13 1.44 -2.02
CA LEU A 108 -6.29 0.49 -1.31
C LEU A 108 -4.83 0.55 -1.79
N LEU A 109 -4.62 0.69 -3.10
CA LEU A 109 -3.29 0.76 -3.70
C LEU A 109 -2.58 2.08 -3.41
N VAL A 110 -3.30 3.21 -3.40
CA VAL A 110 -2.76 4.50 -2.93
C VAL A 110 -2.33 4.41 -1.45
N MET A 111 -3.09 3.69 -0.64
CA MET A 111 -2.78 3.48 0.77
C MET A 111 -1.54 2.63 1.01
N TYR A 112 -1.20 1.71 0.11
CA TYR A 112 -0.10 0.79 0.34
C TYR A 112 1.27 1.50 0.52
N PRO A 113 1.72 2.42 -0.35
CA PRO A 113 2.93 3.21 -0.10
C PRO A 113 2.84 4.09 1.14
N LEU A 114 1.68 4.71 1.41
CA LEU A 114 1.45 5.52 2.61
C LEU A 114 1.64 4.69 3.89
N ASN A 115 1.15 3.45 3.88
CA ASN A 115 1.31 2.50 4.98
C ASN A 115 2.79 2.15 5.25
N ASN A 116 3.64 2.19 4.23
CA ASN A 116 5.08 1.95 4.40
C ASN A 116 5.80 3.11 5.10
N VAL A 117 5.29 4.35 5.02
CA VAL A 117 5.82 5.50 5.80
C VAL A 117 5.66 5.27 7.32
N TYR A 118 4.70 4.43 7.75
CA TYR A 118 4.51 4.11 9.17
C TYR A 118 5.54 3.16 9.74
N ARG A 119 6.05 2.24 8.93
CA ARG A 119 7.10 1.33 9.37
C ARG A 119 8.30 2.23 9.58
N GLU A 120 8.80 2.31 10.82
CA GLU A 120 10.00 3.09 11.16
C GLU A 120 11.02 2.78 10.07
N SER A 121 11.22 3.73 9.16
CA SER A 121 12.04 3.49 7.99
C SER A 121 13.41 3.15 8.54
N GLU A 122 13.93 1.99 8.14
CA GLU A 122 15.22 1.49 8.63
C GLU A 122 16.26 2.57 8.30
N ILE A 123 16.60 3.36 9.34
CA ILE A 123 17.45 4.55 9.27
C ILE A 123 18.77 4.20 8.54
N ASN A 124 19.22 2.96 8.73
CA ASN A 124 20.42 2.38 8.13
C ASN A 124 20.43 2.37 6.58
N PHE A 125 19.28 2.25 5.91
CA PHE A 125 19.25 2.20 4.44
C PHE A 125 19.43 3.58 3.80
N LYS A 126 18.84 4.61 4.41
CA LYS A 126 18.98 6.00 3.93
C LYS A 126 20.37 6.56 4.20
N GLU A 127 20.98 6.18 5.32
CA GLU A 127 22.38 6.53 5.64
C GLU A 127 23.37 5.93 4.63
N SER A 128 23.13 4.69 4.17
CA SER A 128 23.98 4.08 3.13
C SER A 128 23.79 4.74 1.76
N MET A 129 22.60 5.27 1.44
CA MET A 129 22.36 6.00 0.19
C MET A 129 23.00 7.40 0.19
N LEU A 130 23.08 8.06 1.35
CA LEU A 130 23.75 9.36 1.51
C LEU A 130 25.25 9.32 1.19
N ALA A 131 25.90 8.16 1.34
CA ALA A 131 27.33 8.00 1.07
C ALA A 131 27.69 7.92 -0.43
N THR A 132 26.69 7.78 -1.30
CA THR A 132 26.86 7.65 -2.75
C THR A 132 26.26 8.87 -3.48
N PRO A 133 26.90 9.40 -4.54
CA PRO A 133 26.37 10.55 -5.29
C PRO A 133 25.19 10.13 -6.19
N ILE A 134 24.04 9.85 -5.57
CA ILE A 134 22.82 9.42 -6.25
C ILE A 134 21.80 10.57 -6.19
N SER A 135 21.23 10.92 -7.34
CA SER A 135 20.17 11.93 -7.40
C SER A 135 18.86 11.39 -6.84
N SER A 136 18.08 12.23 -6.13
CA SER A 136 16.75 11.83 -5.64
C SER A 136 15.82 11.35 -6.76
N LYS A 137 16.01 11.86 -7.99
CA LYS A 137 15.27 11.47 -9.19
C LYS A 137 15.49 10.01 -9.54
N ASP A 138 16.76 9.58 -9.55
CA ASP A 138 17.13 8.19 -9.82
C ASP A 138 16.60 7.24 -8.75
N ILE A 139 16.61 7.68 -7.48
CA ILE A 139 16.07 6.89 -6.36
C ILE A 139 14.57 6.69 -6.52
N PHE A 140 13.81 7.77 -6.68
CA PHE A 140 12.36 7.69 -6.80
C PHE A 140 11.94 6.83 -7.99
N LEU A 141 12.54 7.06 -9.17
CA LEU A 141 12.20 6.32 -10.38
C LEU A 141 12.64 4.86 -10.29
N GLY A 142 13.81 4.59 -9.72
CA GLY A 142 14.31 3.24 -9.46
C GLY A 142 13.41 2.47 -8.52
N GLU A 143 12.99 3.06 -7.39
CA GLU A 143 12.05 2.44 -6.44
C GLU A 143 10.67 2.18 -7.08
N TYR A 144 10.16 3.12 -7.88
CA TYR A 144 8.88 2.96 -8.55
C TYR A 144 8.90 1.83 -9.59
N ILE A 145 9.92 1.80 -10.47
CA ILE A 145 10.07 0.76 -11.49
C ILE A 145 10.40 -0.59 -10.86
N GLY A 146 11.22 -0.62 -9.80
CA GLY A 146 11.58 -1.84 -9.08
C GLY A 146 10.37 -2.59 -8.48
N LYS A 147 9.23 -1.90 -8.31
CA LYS A 147 7.97 -2.50 -7.80
C LYS A 147 7.08 -3.08 -8.92
N ILE A 148 7.36 -2.83 -10.21
CA ILE A 148 6.55 -3.33 -11.34
C ILE A 148 6.31 -4.84 -11.31
N PRO A 149 7.29 -5.71 -10.99
CA PRO A 149 7.02 -7.15 -10.89
C PRO A 149 5.92 -7.49 -9.87
N ILE A 150 5.86 -6.76 -8.76
CA ILE A 150 4.83 -6.95 -7.73
C ILE A 150 3.47 -6.51 -8.28
N TYR A 151 3.43 -5.43 -9.06
CA TYR A 151 2.20 -4.98 -9.72
C TYR A 151 1.71 -6.03 -10.73
N LEU A 152 2.61 -6.64 -11.50
CA LEU A 152 2.28 -7.75 -12.40
C LEU A 152 1.71 -8.95 -11.64
N ALA A 153 2.27 -9.30 -10.48
CA ALA A 153 1.71 -10.35 -9.65
C ALA A 153 0.30 -10.00 -9.15
N ALA A 154 0.06 -8.75 -8.70
CA ALA A 154 -1.26 -8.30 -8.28
C ALA A 154 -2.29 -8.37 -9.43
N ILE A 155 -1.89 -8.05 -10.65
CA ILE A 155 -2.74 -8.14 -11.85
C ILE A 155 -3.11 -9.58 -12.16
N LEU A 156 -2.18 -10.52 -12.04
CA LEU A 156 -2.47 -11.94 -12.23
C LEU A 156 -3.38 -12.52 -11.14
N ILE A 157 -3.45 -11.89 -9.97
CA ILE A 157 -4.43 -12.24 -8.93
C ILE A 157 -5.80 -11.64 -9.24
N LEU A 158 -5.84 -10.34 -9.56
CA LEU A 158 -7.08 -9.57 -9.68
C LEU A 158 -7.77 -9.70 -11.05
N GLY A 159 -7.00 -9.77 -12.13
CA GLY A 159 -7.53 -9.88 -13.50
C GLY A 159 -8.48 -11.06 -13.68
N PRO A 160 -8.11 -12.27 -13.27
CA PRO A 160 -9.00 -13.44 -13.35
C PRO A 160 -10.27 -13.32 -12.51
N ILE A 161 -10.23 -12.56 -11.40
CA ILE A 161 -11.41 -12.27 -10.59
C ILE A 161 -12.37 -11.38 -11.37
N VAL A 162 -11.87 -10.28 -11.93
CA VAL A 162 -12.68 -9.36 -12.75
C VAL A 162 -13.25 -10.07 -13.98
N ILE A 163 -12.41 -10.83 -14.68
CA ILE A 163 -12.82 -11.60 -15.86
C ILE A 163 -13.82 -12.68 -15.49
N GLY A 164 -13.59 -13.45 -14.42
CA GLY A 164 -14.50 -14.51 -13.97
C GLY A 164 -15.87 -13.97 -13.55
N LEU A 165 -15.92 -12.74 -13.02
CA LEU A 165 -17.18 -12.05 -12.72
C LEU A 165 -17.93 -11.60 -13.98
N ILE A 166 -17.25 -11.39 -15.12
CA ILE A 166 -17.83 -10.80 -16.34
C ILE A 166 -18.08 -11.86 -17.43
N ASN A 167 -17.16 -12.80 -17.59
CA ASN A 167 -17.14 -13.75 -18.69
C ASN A 167 -18.39 -14.63 -18.81
N PRO A 168 -18.96 -15.18 -17.71
CA PRO A 168 -20.16 -16.01 -17.77
C PRO A 168 -21.40 -15.30 -18.35
N LEU A 169 -21.35 -13.97 -18.47
CA LEU A 169 -22.51 -13.14 -18.76
C LEU A 169 -22.53 -12.65 -20.20
N ILE A 170 -21.36 -12.30 -20.70
CA ILE A 170 -21.21 -11.60 -21.99
C ILE A 170 -20.32 -12.41 -22.94
N ASN A 171 -19.67 -13.46 -22.43
CA ASN A 171 -18.72 -14.31 -23.14
C ASN A 171 -17.62 -13.47 -23.79
N LEU A 172 -16.60 -13.14 -22.99
CA LEU A 172 -15.59 -12.17 -23.38
C LEU A 172 -14.74 -12.72 -24.54
N ASN A 173 -14.36 -11.84 -25.47
CA ASN A 173 -13.40 -12.13 -26.54
C ASN A 173 -11.96 -11.85 -26.05
N PRO A 174 -10.92 -12.61 -26.47
CA PRO A 174 -9.50 -12.32 -26.24
C PRO A 174 -9.09 -10.84 -26.22
N VAL A 175 -9.62 -9.99 -27.12
CA VAL A 175 -9.32 -8.55 -27.12
C VAL A 175 -9.78 -7.88 -25.81
N GLN A 176 -10.98 -8.20 -25.32
CA GLN A 176 -11.51 -7.68 -24.07
C GLN A 176 -10.71 -8.17 -22.86
N TYR A 177 -10.20 -9.41 -22.87
CA TYR A 177 -9.29 -9.90 -21.83
C TYR A 177 -8.05 -9.02 -21.76
N ILE A 178 -7.41 -8.76 -22.92
CA ILE A 178 -6.23 -7.91 -23.01
C ILE A 178 -6.54 -6.50 -22.51
N THR A 179 -7.67 -5.91 -22.93
CA THR A 179 -8.11 -4.59 -22.47
C THR A 179 -8.27 -4.53 -20.96
N ILE A 180 -8.92 -5.53 -20.34
CA ILE A 180 -9.09 -5.62 -18.89
C ILE A 180 -7.72 -5.67 -18.20
N TYR A 181 -6.82 -6.56 -18.64
CA TYR A 181 -5.48 -6.68 -18.06
C TYR A 181 -4.67 -5.37 -18.17
N PHE A 182 -4.70 -4.68 -19.31
CA PHE A 182 -4.02 -3.39 -19.50
C PHE A 182 -4.64 -2.28 -18.65
N SER A 183 -5.97 -2.22 -18.54
CA SER A 183 -6.65 -1.24 -17.69
C SER A 183 -6.30 -1.45 -16.21
N LEU A 184 -6.26 -2.71 -15.74
CA LEU A 184 -5.80 -3.04 -14.40
C LEU A 184 -4.33 -2.66 -14.18
N PHE A 185 -3.47 -2.94 -15.15
CA PHE A 185 -2.06 -2.56 -15.08
C PHE A 185 -1.89 -1.04 -14.97
N GLY A 186 -2.58 -0.29 -15.83
CA GLY A 186 -2.55 1.17 -15.82
C GLY A 186 -3.05 1.72 -14.49
N MET A 187 -4.20 1.23 -14.01
CA MET A 187 -4.78 1.64 -12.73
C MET A 187 -3.84 1.36 -11.56
N ILE A 188 -3.29 0.14 -11.46
CA ILE A 188 -2.41 -0.25 -10.36
C ILE A 188 -1.12 0.57 -10.37
N SER A 189 -0.53 0.76 -11.56
CA SER A 189 0.67 1.58 -11.72
C SER A 189 0.40 3.01 -11.31
N PHE A 190 -0.73 3.59 -11.75
CA PHE A 190 -1.07 4.97 -11.46
C PHE A 190 -1.41 5.21 -9.98
N ALA A 191 -2.18 4.31 -9.37
CA ALA A 191 -2.50 4.37 -7.95
C ALA A 191 -1.22 4.33 -7.09
N ASN A 192 -0.29 3.43 -7.42
CA ASN A 192 0.99 3.34 -6.71
C ASN A 192 1.90 4.54 -6.97
N LEU A 193 1.85 5.15 -8.17
CA LEU A 193 2.57 6.40 -8.46
C LEU A 193 2.09 7.51 -7.54
N ILE A 194 0.78 7.76 -7.49
CA ILE A 194 0.18 8.77 -6.60
C ILE A 194 0.50 8.46 -5.14
N GLY A 195 0.29 7.21 -4.71
CA GLY A 195 0.59 6.77 -3.34
C GLY A 195 2.06 7.00 -2.97
N SER A 196 3.00 6.71 -3.88
CA SER A 196 4.43 6.92 -3.65
C SER A 196 4.79 8.40 -3.56
N ILE A 197 4.20 9.26 -4.41
CA ILE A 197 4.40 10.72 -4.35
C ILE A 197 3.89 11.26 -3.02
N LEU A 198 2.66 10.89 -2.62
CA LEU A 198 2.07 11.31 -1.35
C LEU A 198 2.91 10.82 -0.16
N ALA A 199 3.37 9.57 -0.21
CA ALA A 199 4.23 8.97 0.80
C ALA A 199 5.55 9.74 0.94
N SER A 200 6.26 9.99 -0.16
CA SER A 200 7.51 10.77 -0.15
C SER A 200 7.29 12.20 0.33
N TRP A 201 6.23 12.87 -0.14
CA TRP A 201 5.91 14.24 0.28
C TRP A 201 5.59 14.31 1.77
N LEU A 202 4.79 13.37 2.30
CA LEU A 202 4.52 13.27 3.73
C LEU A 202 5.81 12.99 4.49
N GLU A 203 6.60 12.02 4.07
CA GLU A 203 7.85 11.67 4.71
C GLU A 203 8.80 12.88 4.80
N HIS A 204 8.92 13.65 3.72
CA HIS A 204 9.71 14.88 3.69
C HIS A 204 9.19 15.97 4.63
N LYS A 205 7.86 16.10 4.81
CA LYS A 205 7.29 17.04 5.78
C LYS A 205 7.52 16.57 7.22
N ILE A 206 7.47 15.26 7.43
CA ILE A 206 7.62 14.59 8.73
C ILE A 206 9.08 14.59 9.18
N SER A 207 10.04 14.48 8.25
CA SER A 207 11.47 14.43 8.54
C SER A 207 12.03 15.76 9.06
N LYS A 208 11.39 16.90 8.79
CA LYS A 208 11.92 18.23 9.17
C LYS A 208 11.91 18.55 10.66
N SER A 209 11.16 17.81 11.50
CA SER A 209 11.10 18.06 12.95
C SER A 209 10.62 16.83 13.71
N GLU A 210 11.13 16.57 14.91
CA GLU A 210 10.67 15.45 15.73
C GLU A 210 9.19 15.60 16.16
N LYS A 211 8.75 16.83 16.46
CA LYS A 211 7.33 17.11 16.72
C LYS A 211 6.48 16.84 15.46
N ALA A 212 7.00 17.20 14.28
CA ALA A 212 6.36 16.88 13.01
C ALA A 212 6.40 15.38 12.71
N ARG A 213 7.37 14.63 13.23
CA ARG A 213 7.41 13.16 13.14
C ARG A 213 6.28 12.51 13.92
N GLU A 214 6.07 12.95 15.16
CA GLU A 214 4.95 12.46 15.98
C GLU A 214 3.59 12.86 15.41
N LEU A 215 3.43 14.12 15.00
CA LEU A 215 2.22 14.61 14.36
C LEU A 215 1.98 13.96 13.00
N GLY A 216 3.04 13.70 12.25
CA GLY A 216 3.03 12.98 10.99
C GLY A 216 2.43 11.61 11.11
N LYS A 217 2.89 10.83 12.08
CA LYS A 217 2.31 9.50 12.38
C LYS A 217 0.81 9.59 12.65
N LEU A 218 0.35 10.62 13.38
CA LEU A 218 -1.06 10.85 13.66
C LEU A 218 -1.83 11.28 12.39
N LEU A 219 -1.28 12.20 11.60
CA LEU A 219 -1.89 12.71 10.36
C LEU A 219 -2.11 11.58 9.36
N ILE A 220 -1.14 10.67 9.21
CA ILE A 220 -1.32 9.51 8.33
C ILE A 220 -2.44 8.60 8.86
N TRP A 221 -2.60 8.43 10.19
CA TRP A 221 -3.73 7.67 10.76
C TRP A 221 -5.08 8.32 10.44
N ILE A 222 -5.19 9.64 10.60
CA ILE A 222 -6.37 10.39 10.19
C ILE A 222 -6.64 10.17 8.71
N PHE A 223 -5.60 10.25 7.88
CA PHE A 223 -5.71 10.03 6.44
C PHE A 223 -6.19 8.61 6.11
N THR A 224 -5.69 7.60 6.81
CA THR A 224 -6.13 6.20 6.66
C THR A 224 -7.59 6.02 7.03
N ILE A 225 -8.04 6.61 8.16
CA ILE A 225 -9.45 6.58 8.59
C ILE A 225 -10.30 7.27 7.53
N LEU A 226 -9.92 8.48 7.14
CA LEU A 226 -10.64 9.27 6.15
C LEU A 226 -10.78 8.50 4.84
N LEU A 227 -9.74 7.80 4.41
CA LEU A 227 -9.75 7.06 3.17
C LEU A 227 -10.61 5.79 3.25
N VAL A 228 -10.63 5.10 4.39
CA VAL A 228 -11.58 4.00 4.65
C VAL A 228 -13.02 4.52 4.66
N VAL A 229 -13.28 5.66 5.31
CA VAL A 229 -14.61 6.29 5.31
C VAL A 229 -15.02 6.65 3.89
N ILE A 230 -14.14 7.23 3.07
CA ILE A 230 -14.41 7.52 1.65
C ILE A 230 -14.72 6.23 0.90
N MET A 231 -13.96 5.15 1.11
CA MET A 231 -14.20 3.86 0.45
C MET A 231 -15.60 3.32 0.78
N TYR A 232 -16.01 3.33 2.05
CA TYR A 232 -17.35 2.87 2.44
C TYR A 232 -18.45 3.83 1.98
N ALA A 233 -18.24 5.14 2.10
CA ALA A 233 -19.17 6.15 1.60
C ALA A 233 -19.43 5.93 0.10
N VAL A 234 -18.37 5.67 -0.67
CA VAL A 234 -18.49 5.38 -2.09
C VAL A 234 -19.30 4.13 -2.35
N ILE A 235 -19.00 3.01 -1.69
CA ILE A 235 -19.74 1.74 -1.89
C ILE A 235 -21.24 1.95 -1.58
N PHE A 236 -21.54 2.68 -0.51
CA PHE A 236 -22.89 2.91 -0.05
C PHE A 236 -23.66 3.90 -0.91
N PHE A 237 -23.09 5.07 -1.15
CA PHE A 237 -23.68 6.09 -1.99
C PHE A 237 -23.55 5.75 -3.47
N LEU A 238 -22.88 4.67 -3.88
CA LEU A 238 -22.72 4.34 -5.30
C LEU A 238 -24.08 4.18 -5.97
N ASN A 239 -25.04 3.54 -5.32
CA ASN A 239 -26.39 3.38 -5.88
C ASN A 239 -27.11 4.72 -6.04
N ASP A 240 -27.00 5.60 -5.05
CA ASP A 240 -27.55 6.96 -5.11
C ASP A 240 -26.83 7.85 -6.13
N ILE A 241 -25.52 7.67 -6.31
CA ILE A 241 -24.71 8.38 -7.29
C ILE A 241 -25.02 7.88 -8.70
N LEU A 242 -25.25 6.58 -8.88
CA LEU A 242 -25.60 6.02 -10.19
C LEU A 242 -27.03 6.35 -10.62
N SER A 243 -27.96 6.48 -9.67
CA SER A 243 -29.33 6.93 -9.97
C SER A 243 -29.42 8.42 -10.31
N ARG A 244 -28.38 9.22 -10.00
CA ARG A 244 -28.33 10.66 -10.29
C ARG A 244 -27.20 10.98 -11.28
N PRO A 245 -27.52 11.26 -12.57
CA PRO A 245 -26.50 11.49 -13.59
C PRO A 245 -25.55 12.67 -13.30
N GLU A 246 -25.99 13.65 -12.50
CA GLU A 246 -25.16 14.78 -12.09
C GLU A 246 -23.98 14.39 -11.19
N LEU A 247 -24.19 13.48 -10.23
CA LEU A 247 -23.14 13.03 -9.31
C LEU A 247 -22.11 12.15 -10.01
N LYS A 248 -22.57 11.39 -11.01
CA LYS A 248 -21.72 10.56 -11.87
C LYS A 248 -20.66 11.38 -12.62
N ASN A 249 -20.97 12.63 -12.97
CA ASN A 249 -20.01 13.53 -13.64
C ASN A 249 -18.89 14.00 -12.71
N TRP A 250 -19.14 14.14 -11.41
CA TRP A 250 -18.10 14.46 -10.44
C TRP A 250 -17.13 13.30 -10.23
N LEU A 251 -17.66 12.06 -10.18
CA LEU A 251 -16.85 10.85 -10.14
C LEU A 251 -16.01 10.64 -11.39
N ALA A 252 -16.37 11.27 -12.51
CA ALA A 252 -15.62 11.15 -13.75
C ALA A 252 -14.17 11.67 -13.62
N PHE A 253 -13.90 12.61 -12.71
CA PHE A 253 -12.53 13.07 -12.42
C PHE A 253 -11.73 12.11 -11.56
N TYR A 254 -12.38 11.08 -10.99
CA TYR A 254 -11.72 10.12 -10.14
C TYR A 254 -10.94 9.11 -11.01
N PRO A 255 -9.61 8.96 -10.82
CA PRO A 255 -8.76 8.17 -11.71
C PRO A 255 -9.21 6.74 -12.01
N SER A 256 -9.80 6.03 -11.05
CA SER A 256 -10.25 4.65 -11.29
C SER A 256 -11.36 4.58 -12.33
N PHE A 257 -12.18 5.64 -12.46
CA PHE A 257 -13.26 5.69 -13.44
C PHE A 257 -12.74 5.74 -14.88
N TRP A 258 -11.54 6.28 -15.11
CA TRP A 258 -10.95 6.29 -16.44
C TRP A 258 -10.66 4.87 -16.92
N TYR A 259 -10.16 4.01 -16.02
CA TYR A 259 -9.87 2.61 -16.32
C TYR A 259 -11.14 1.75 -16.32
N SER A 260 -12.09 1.98 -15.41
CA SER A 260 -13.38 1.27 -15.43
C SER A 260 -14.16 1.60 -16.70
N ASN A 261 -14.20 2.85 -17.16
CA ASN A 261 -14.87 3.23 -18.40
C ASN A 261 -14.30 2.52 -19.63
N ILE A 262 -12.97 2.32 -19.68
CA ILE A 262 -12.33 1.54 -20.75
C ILE A 262 -12.80 0.08 -20.71
N ILE A 263 -12.89 -0.51 -19.52
CA ILE A 263 -13.42 -1.88 -19.35
C ILE A 263 -14.89 -1.93 -19.77
N LEU A 264 -15.73 -1.03 -19.25
CA LEU A 264 -17.17 -0.99 -19.55
C LEU A 264 -17.45 -0.80 -21.03
N TYR A 265 -16.72 0.11 -21.69
CA TYR A 265 -16.83 0.30 -23.14
C TYR A 265 -16.43 -0.94 -23.93
N SER A 266 -15.39 -1.65 -23.47
CA SER A 266 -14.94 -2.88 -24.13
C SER A 266 -16.00 -3.98 -24.04
N ILE A 267 -16.81 -3.99 -22.98
CA ILE A 267 -17.87 -4.96 -22.73
C ILE A 267 -19.11 -4.62 -23.57
N ASP A 268 -19.67 -3.43 -23.38
CA ASP A 268 -20.81 -2.93 -24.14
C ASP A 268 -20.77 -1.39 -24.18
N PRO A 269 -20.58 -0.77 -25.36
CA PRO A 269 -20.53 0.69 -25.52
C PRO A 269 -21.75 1.42 -24.95
N VAL A 270 -22.92 0.78 -24.93
CA VAL A 270 -24.17 1.39 -24.45
C VAL A 270 -24.10 1.71 -22.95
N LEU A 271 -23.26 1.00 -22.19
CA LEU A 271 -23.06 1.24 -20.76
C LEU A 271 -22.46 2.63 -20.47
N LEU A 272 -21.84 3.27 -21.47
CA LEU A 272 -21.29 4.62 -21.35
C LEU A 272 -22.25 5.75 -21.74
N ASN A 273 -23.46 5.45 -22.25
CA ASN A 273 -24.37 6.47 -22.80
C ASN A 273 -24.91 7.51 -21.79
N GLY A 274 -24.52 7.44 -20.51
CA GLY A 274 -24.84 8.42 -19.47
C GLY A 274 -23.65 9.14 -18.84
N PHE A 275 -22.43 8.99 -19.36
CA PHE A 275 -21.24 9.68 -18.83
C PHE A 275 -20.86 10.88 -19.70
N VAL A 276 -20.45 11.98 -19.07
CA VAL A 276 -19.83 13.12 -19.78
C VAL A 276 -18.46 12.72 -20.36
N LEU A 277 -17.74 11.80 -19.72
CA LEU A 277 -16.48 11.28 -20.25
C LEU A 277 -16.73 10.25 -21.35
N ASN A 278 -16.52 10.66 -22.59
CA ASN A 278 -16.39 9.75 -23.73
C ASN A 278 -15.20 8.78 -23.50
N ILE A 279 -15.25 7.59 -24.11
CA ILE A 279 -14.14 6.63 -24.11
C ILE A 279 -12.83 7.26 -24.56
N THR A 280 -12.85 8.13 -25.59
CA THR A 280 -11.65 8.81 -26.09
C THR A 280 -11.00 9.67 -25.01
N LEU A 281 -11.81 10.38 -24.22
CA LEU A 281 -11.32 11.22 -23.14
C LEU A 281 -10.85 10.38 -21.96
N SER A 282 -11.56 9.29 -21.63
CA SER A 282 -11.14 8.34 -20.59
C SER A 282 -9.77 7.72 -20.93
N LEU A 283 -9.57 7.30 -22.19
CA LEU A 283 -8.30 6.74 -22.67
C LEU A 283 -7.19 7.80 -22.68
N LEU A 284 -7.50 9.02 -23.13
CA LEU A 284 -6.55 10.13 -23.08
C LEU A 284 -6.12 10.42 -21.64
N LEU A 285 -7.04 10.51 -20.69
CA LEU A 285 -6.73 10.77 -19.28
C LEU A 285 -5.94 9.61 -18.66
N ALA A 286 -6.36 8.36 -18.90
CA ALA A 286 -5.72 7.15 -18.37
C ALA A 286 -4.25 6.98 -18.81
N ILE A 287 -3.87 7.54 -19.95
CA ILE A 287 -2.49 7.48 -20.47
C ILE A 287 -1.73 8.78 -20.20
N SER A 288 -2.30 9.93 -20.57
CA SER A 288 -1.60 11.22 -20.52
C SER A 288 -1.35 11.69 -19.08
N VAL A 289 -2.30 11.52 -18.17
CA VAL A 289 -2.19 12.02 -16.80
C VAL A 289 -1.10 11.29 -16.01
N PRO A 290 -1.02 9.95 -15.98
CA PRO A 290 0.09 9.26 -15.31
C PRO A 290 1.46 9.64 -15.87
N ILE A 291 1.59 9.75 -17.20
CA ILE A 291 2.84 10.14 -17.86
C ILE A 291 3.23 11.57 -17.48
N LEU A 292 2.28 12.50 -17.51
CA LEU A 292 2.50 13.90 -17.14
C LEU A 292 2.88 14.02 -15.67
N ILE A 293 2.21 13.28 -14.77
CA ILE A 293 2.55 13.25 -13.35
C ILE A 293 3.95 12.69 -13.16
N LEU A 294 4.29 11.56 -13.78
CA LEU A 294 5.64 10.98 -13.71
C LEU A 294 6.70 11.98 -14.17
N TYR A 295 6.44 12.70 -15.27
CA TYR A 295 7.34 13.73 -15.79
C TYR A 295 7.50 14.91 -14.83
N LEU A 296 6.39 15.47 -14.33
CA LEU A 296 6.41 16.60 -13.39
C LEU A 296 7.10 16.24 -12.07
N VAL A 297 6.85 15.02 -11.58
CA VAL A 297 7.47 14.45 -10.39
C VAL A 297 8.97 14.34 -10.62
N ASN A 298 9.40 13.73 -11.73
CA ASN A 298 10.81 13.61 -12.08
C ASN A 298 11.54 14.97 -12.10
N GLN A 299 10.88 16.05 -12.55
CA GLN A 299 11.45 17.39 -12.50
C GLN A 299 11.51 18.00 -11.10
N LYS A 300 10.54 17.69 -10.23
CA LYS A 300 10.35 18.33 -8.94
C LYS A 300 10.73 17.48 -7.73
N VAL A 301 11.27 16.27 -7.92
CA VAL A 301 11.59 15.30 -6.82
C VAL A 301 12.38 15.96 -5.70
N GLU A 302 13.38 16.77 -6.02
CA GLU A 302 14.25 17.44 -5.05
C GLU A 302 13.49 18.32 -4.04
N ARG A 303 12.29 18.82 -4.39
CA ARG A 303 11.48 19.67 -3.50
C ARG A 303 10.71 18.90 -2.44
N PHE A 304 10.47 17.60 -2.63
CA PHE A 304 9.65 16.78 -1.74
C PHE A 304 10.28 15.44 -1.36
N TYR A 305 11.54 15.20 -1.74
CA TYR A 305 12.29 14.02 -1.40
C TYR A 305 13.64 14.46 -0.79
N SER A 306 13.74 14.40 0.55
CA SER A 306 14.98 14.72 1.28
C SER A 306 15.67 13.47 1.74
N LEU A 307 17.00 13.41 1.54
CA LEU A 307 17.85 12.32 2.01
C LEU A 307 18.37 12.54 3.44
N GLU A 308 18.21 13.73 4.03
CA GLU A 308 18.72 14.07 5.35
C GLU A 308 18.09 13.19 6.46
N GLY A 309 18.91 12.33 7.06
CA GLY A 309 18.55 11.57 8.26
C GLY A 309 18.64 12.44 9.51
N VAL A 310 17.60 12.42 10.35
CA VAL A 310 17.61 13.16 11.63
C VAL A 310 18.27 12.30 12.70
N ASN A 311 19.49 12.67 13.08
CA ASN A 311 20.24 12.08 14.18
C ASN A 311 20.10 12.92 15.44
N GLU A 312 19.05 12.69 16.25
CA GLU A 312 19.04 13.19 17.63
C GLU A 312 18.40 12.16 18.59
N ARG A 313 19.22 11.67 19.53
CA ARG A 313 18.78 10.82 20.65
C ARG A 313 18.30 11.73 21.78
N GLN A 314 17.00 11.92 21.93
CA GLN A 314 16.46 12.60 23.11
C GLN A 314 16.41 11.68 24.34
N ILE A 315 17.13 12.07 25.38
CA ILE A 315 17.04 11.47 26.72
C ILE A 315 15.99 12.28 27.50
N ASN A 316 14.73 11.83 27.48
CA ASN A 316 13.68 12.43 28.30
C ASN A 316 13.74 11.85 29.72
N VAL A 317 14.18 12.66 30.69
CA VAL A 317 14.11 12.37 32.13
C VAL A 317 12.75 12.81 32.67
N VAL A 318 11.95 11.87 33.16
CA VAL A 318 10.62 12.15 33.75
C VAL A 318 10.75 12.25 35.26
N ALA A 319 10.38 13.40 35.84
CA ALA A 319 10.65 13.71 37.24
C ALA A 319 9.62 13.15 38.24
N HIS A 320 8.35 12.94 37.88
CA HIS A 320 7.29 12.54 38.82
C HIS A 320 6.35 11.46 38.26
N GLU A 321 5.86 10.57 39.13
CA GLU A 321 5.00 9.44 38.77
C GLU A 321 3.51 9.77 38.98
N ASN A 322 2.69 9.72 37.92
CA ASN A 322 1.26 10.04 37.98
C ASN A 322 0.45 9.11 38.90
N LEU A 323 -0.61 9.65 39.50
CA LEU A 323 -1.52 8.99 40.45
C LEU A 323 -2.16 7.69 39.89
N PHE A 324 -2.46 7.67 38.58
CA PHE A 324 -2.93 6.48 37.86
C PHE A 324 -1.97 5.28 37.97
N TYR A 325 -0.66 5.50 37.85
CA TYR A 325 0.33 4.42 37.96
C TYR A 325 0.47 3.92 39.39
N ARG A 326 0.27 4.78 40.39
CA ARG A 326 0.24 4.37 41.81
C ARG A 326 -0.93 3.43 42.10
N LEU A 327 -2.11 3.72 41.56
CA LEU A 327 -3.30 2.86 41.67
C LEU A 327 -3.06 1.47 41.09
N ILE A 328 -2.45 1.39 39.90
CA ILE A 328 -2.13 0.11 39.25
C ILE A 328 -1.06 -0.67 40.04
N ARG A 329 -0.08 0.02 40.63
CA ARG A 329 0.90 -0.63 41.51
C ARG A 329 0.24 -1.27 42.73
N ASN A 330 -0.77 -0.61 43.30
CA ASN A 330 -1.53 -1.14 44.44
C ASN A 330 -2.41 -2.34 44.06
N LEU A 331 -3.01 -2.34 42.86
CA LEU A 331 -3.87 -3.44 42.41
C LEU A 331 -3.11 -4.73 42.07
N PHE A 332 -1.93 -4.63 41.43
CA PHE A 332 -1.18 -5.79 40.92
C PHE A 332 0.04 -6.18 41.78
N GLY A 333 0.29 -5.48 42.90
CA GLY A 333 1.45 -5.73 43.78
C GLY A 333 2.80 -5.26 43.20
N SER A 334 3.89 -5.35 43.99
CA SER A 334 5.16 -4.68 43.64
C SER A 334 5.87 -5.25 42.41
N LYS A 335 5.87 -6.58 42.25
CA LYS A 335 6.55 -7.29 41.15
C LYS A 335 5.80 -7.12 39.81
N TRP A 336 4.52 -7.47 39.75
CA TRP A 336 3.73 -7.39 38.53
C TRP A 336 3.28 -5.96 38.22
N GLY A 337 2.94 -5.17 39.25
CA GLY A 337 2.56 -3.77 39.08
C GLY A 337 3.64 -2.94 38.38
N THR A 338 4.92 -3.17 38.68
CA THR A 338 6.02 -2.45 38.01
C THR A 338 6.13 -2.82 36.53
N LEU A 339 6.00 -4.10 36.18
CA LEU A 339 5.96 -4.58 34.78
C LEU A 339 4.77 -3.98 34.03
N THR A 340 3.57 -4.05 34.61
CA THR A 340 2.34 -3.51 34.03
C THR A 340 2.44 -2.00 33.83
N ILE A 341 3.01 -1.27 34.79
CA ILE A 341 3.25 0.19 34.68
C ILE A 341 4.24 0.51 33.57
N ILE A 342 5.32 -0.27 33.41
CA ILE A 342 6.28 -0.06 32.32
C ILE A 342 5.60 -0.28 30.97
N GLN A 343 4.81 -1.35 30.82
CA GLN A 343 4.08 -1.62 29.59
C GLN A 343 3.02 -0.56 29.29
N LEU A 344 2.26 -0.12 30.29
CA LEU A 344 1.26 0.95 30.15
C LEU A 344 1.92 2.29 29.82
N LYS A 345 2.99 2.67 30.53
CA LYS A 345 3.76 3.88 30.21
C LYS A 345 4.27 3.80 28.78
N ARG A 346 4.77 2.64 28.33
CA ARG A 346 5.25 2.47 26.95
C ARG A 346 4.11 2.53 25.93
N LEU A 347 2.94 1.96 26.25
CA LEU A 347 1.73 2.04 25.46
C LEU A 347 1.29 3.49 25.29
N PHE A 348 1.13 4.22 26.39
CA PHE A 348 0.63 5.61 26.40
C PHE A 348 1.68 6.65 25.98
N ARG A 349 2.98 6.38 26.13
CA ARG A 349 4.05 7.31 25.73
C ARG A 349 4.11 7.50 24.22
N LYS A 350 3.84 6.46 23.43
CA LYS A 350 3.81 6.60 21.97
C LYS A 350 2.40 7.02 21.54
N LYS A 351 2.23 8.29 21.13
CA LYS A 351 0.96 8.81 20.55
C LYS A 351 0.41 7.95 19.41
N SER A 352 1.29 7.27 18.67
CA SER A 352 0.91 6.31 17.63
C SER A 352 0.06 5.13 18.13
N ASN A 353 0.23 4.69 19.38
CA ASN A 353 -0.57 3.60 19.94
C ASN A 353 -1.98 4.06 20.28
N PHE A 354 -2.11 5.29 20.78
CA PHE A 354 -3.42 5.89 21.02
C PHE A 354 -4.18 6.08 19.70
N ALA A 355 -3.51 6.58 18.66
CA ALA A 355 -4.10 6.70 17.33
C ALA A 355 -4.57 5.35 16.76
N ARG A 356 -3.80 4.27 16.99
CA ARG A 356 -4.18 2.89 16.62
C ARG A 356 -5.43 2.40 17.35
N LEU A 357 -5.56 2.67 18.65
CA LEU A 357 -6.76 2.33 19.41
C LEU A 357 -7.96 3.15 18.93
N ALA A 358 -7.80 4.46 18.78
CA ALA A 358 -8.83 5.35 18.27
C ALA A 358 -9.29 4.93 16.86
N TYR A 359 -8.37 4.45 16.01
CA TYR A 359 -8.69 3.86 14.71
C TYR A 359 -9.61 2.65 14.83
N VAL A 360 -9.26 1.66 15.66
CA VAL A 360 -10.06 0.44 15.79
C VAL A 360 -11.44 0.74 16.38
N PHE A 361 -11.49 1.56 17.44
CA PHE A 361 -12.77 1.97 18.03
C PHE A 361 -13.61 2.80 17.06
N GLY A 362 -13.00 3.73 16.32
CA GLY A 362 -13.68 4.54 15.33
C GLY A 362 -14.21 3.69 14.17
N LEU A 363 -13.43 2.72 13.68
CA LEU A 363 -13.86 1.80 12.63
C LEU A 363 -14.97 0.88 13.13
N LEU A 364 -14.85 0.32 14.33
CA LEU A 364 -15.92 -0.52 14.90
C LEU A 364 -17.20 0.27 15.14
N GLY A 365 -17.10 1.48 15.70
CA GLY A 365 -18.24 2.36 15.90
C GLY A 365 -18.90 2.74 14.58
N PHE A 366 -18.11 3.12 13.58
CA PHE A 366 -18.60 3.44 12.25
C PHE A 366 -19.28 2.25 11.58
N VAL A 367 -18.64 1.07 11.57
CA VAL A 367 -19.23 -0.14 10.95
C VAL A 367 -20.46 -0.61 11.71
N THR A 368 -20.50 -0.48 13.05
CA THR A 368 -21.68 -0.81 13.84
C THR A 368 -22.83 0.14 13.55
N TRP A 369 -22.58 1.45 13.58
CA TRP A 369 -23.57 2.46 13.20
C TRP A 369 -24.07 2.25 11.77
N PHE A 370 -23.17 1.91 10.86
CA PHE A 370 -23.47 1.62 9.47
C PHE A 370 -24.37 0.39 9.33
N MET A 371 -24.02 -0.73 9.94
CA MET A 371 -24.88 -1.93 9.91
C MET A 371 -26.23 -1.67 10.59
N ALA A 372 -26.25 -0.86 11.65
CA ALA A 372 -27.49 -0.44 12.31
C ALA A 372 -28.43 0.29 11.35
N SER A 373 -27.87 1.15 10.49
CA SER A 373 -28.66 1.89 9.51
C SER A 373 -29.21 1.01 8.37
N MET A 374 -28.61 -0.16 8.15
CA MET A 374 -28.95 -1.10 7.07
C MET A 374 -29.84 -2.25 7.51
N ALA A 375 -29.91 -2.53 8.81
CA ALA A 375 -30.76 -3.60 9.32
C ALA A 375 -32.23 -3.22 9.10
N GLU A 376 -32.94 -4.03 8.30
CA GLU A 376 -34.38 -3.87 8.10
C GLU A 376 -35.18 -4.34 9.33
N ASP A 377 -34.57 -5.19 10.16
CA ASP A 377 -35.16 -5.87 11.31
C ASP A 377 -34.26 -5.82 12.57
N GLU A 378 -34.89 -5.89 13.74
CA GLU A 378 -34.18 -5.87 15.03
C GLU A 378 -33.24 -7.08 15.20
N GLU A 379 -33.62 -8.26 14.66
CA GLU A 379 -32.82 -9.47 14.75
C GLU A 379 -31.53 -9.36 13.93
N GLY A 380 -31.61 -8.86 12.69
CA GLY A 380 -30.45 -8.50 11.87
C GLY A 380 -29.50 -7.55 12.59
N PHE A 381 -30.02 -6.50 13.24
CA PHE A 381 -29.19 -5.56 13.99
C PHE A 381 -28.42 -6.22 15.16
N ILE A 382 -29.09 -7.09 15.94
CA ILE A 382 -28.46 -7.81 17.06
C ILE A 382 -27.39 -8.77 16.54
N LEU A 383 -27.66 -9.50 15.45
CA LEU A 383 -26.69 -10.41 14.84
C LEU A 383 -25.44 -9.66 14.34
N PHE A 384 -25.63 -8.57 13.58
CA PHE A 384 -24.49 -7.81 13.05
C PHE A 384 -23.68 -7.12 14.13
N SER A 385 -24.33 -6.53 15.14
CA SER A 385 -23.65 -5.88 16.26
C SER A 385 -22.85 -6.87 17.12
N THR A 386 -23.38 -8.08 17.35
CA THR A 386 -22.65 -9.14 18.06
C THR A 386 -21.46 -9.65 17.26
N MET A 387 -21.61 -9.92 15.96
CA MET A 387 -20.49 -10.31 15.09
C MET A 387 -19.39 -9.24 15.05
N LEU A 388 -19.76 -7.97 14.92
CA LEU A 388 -18.82 -6.84 14.94
C LEU A 388 -18.09 -6.72 16.27
N THR A 389 -18.79 -6.94 17.38
CA THR A 389 -18.17 -6.91 18.71
C THR A 389 -17.14 -8.03 18.85
N VAL A 390 -17.44 -9.23 18.33
CA VAL A 390 -16.51 -10.37 18.34
C VAL A 390 -15.29 -10.10 17.46
N ILE A 391 -15.50 -9.67 16.21
CA ILE A 391 -14.42 -9.36 15.26
C ILE A 391 -13.57 -8.19 15.79
N GLY A 392 -14.22 -7.14 16.30
CA GLY A 392 -13.56 -5.99 16.90
C GLY A 392 -12.76 -6.33 18.13
N GLY A 393 -13.32 -7.16 19.02
CA GLY A 393 -12.63 -7.71 20.17
C GLY A 393 -11.40 -8.52 19.77
N ALA A 394 -11.50 -9.34 18.72
CA ALA A 394 -10.37 -10.10 18.18
C ALA A 394 -9.27 -9.19 17.62
N ILE A 395 -9.63 -8.18 16.81
CA ILE A 395 -8.68 -7.21 16.24
C ILE A 395 -7.98 -6.42 17.36
N LEU A 396 -8.73 -5.92 18.35
CA LEU A 396 -8.18 -5.23 19.51
C LEU A 396 -7.23 -6.13 20.30
N SER A 397 -7.61 -7.39 20.51
CA SER A 397 -6.80 -8.37 21.24
C SER A 397 -5.49 -8.66 20.51
N VAL A 398 -5.53 -8.83 19.19
CA VAL A 398 -4.32 -9.03 18.37
C VAL A 398 -3.44 -7.77 18.40
N MET A 399 -4.01 -6.58 18.31
CA MET A 399 -3.24 -5.33 18.34
C MET A 399 -2.61 -5.06 19.71
N ILE A 400 -3.36 -5.22 20.79
CA ILE A 400 -2.85 -5.08 22.16
C ILE A 400 -1.81 -6.16 22.43
N GLY A 401 -2.07 -7.41 22.02
CA GLY A 401 -1.12 -8.52 22.12
C GLY A 401 0.17 -8.24 21.36
N HIS A 402 0.10 -7.74 20.13
CA HIS A 402 1.28 -7.34 19.36
C HIS A 402 2.07 -6.25 20.08
N LEU A 403 1.40 -5.21 20.60
CA LEU A 403 2.05 -4.12 21.32
C LEU A 403 2.66 -4.58 22.65
N ALA A 404 2.01 -5.49 23.36
CA ALA A 404 2.43 -5.98 24.66
C ALA A 404 3.52 -7.06 24.59
N PHE A 405 3.54 -7.92 23.56
CA PHE A 405 4.45 -9.07 23.46
C PHE A 405 5.62 -8.87 22.48
N LEU A 406 5.40 -8.27 21.31
CA LEU A 406 6.46 -8.19 20.29
C LEU A 406 7.42 -7.04 20.57
N ASN A 407 6.91 -5.90 21.04
CA ASN A 407 7.78 -4.78 21.44
C ASN A 407 8.46 -5.01 22.80
N SER A 408 7.96 -5.94 23.63
CA SER A 408 8.47 -6.19 24.99
C SER A 408 9.59 -7.22 25.06
N LYS A 409 9.98 -7.87 23.95
CA LYS A 409 11.11 -8.81 23.93
C LYS A 409 12.37 -8.21 24.56
N ASP A 410 12.63 -6.93 24.31
CA ASP A 410 13.77 -6.21 24.90
C ASP A 410 13.63 -6.00 26.42
N VAL A 411 12.40 -5.87 26.93
CA VAL A 411 12.12 -5.67 28.37
C VAL A 411 12.23 -6.98 29.14
N ILE A 412 11.80 -8.09 28.52
CA ILE A 412 11.94 -9.43 29.09
C ILE A 412 13.43 -9.80 29.21
N TRP A 413 14.24 -9.39 28.24
CA TRP A 413 15.70 -9.58 28.27
C TRP A 413 16.41 -8.76 29.36
N VAL A 414 15.88 -7.59 29.75
CA VAL A 414 16.45 -6.77 30.83
C VAL A 414 16.12 -7.33 32.23
N TYR A 415 15.10 -8.18 32.34
CA TYR A 415 14.66 -8.81 33.58
C TYR A 415 15.16 -10.24 33.79
N LYS A 416 15.78 -10.83 32.77
CA LYS A 416 16.46 -12.12 32.84
C LYS A 416 17.93 -11.88 33.15
#